data_AF-W1YQG0-F1
#
_entry.id   AF-W1YQG0-F1
#
_cell.length_a   1.000
_cell.length_b   1.000
_cell.length_c   1.000
_cell.angle_alpha   90.00
_cell.angle_beta   90.00
_cell.angle_gamma   90.00
#
_symmetry.space_group_name_H-M   'P 1'
#
loop_
_entity.id
_entity.type
_entity.pdbx_description
1 polymer ?
#
loop_
_entity_poly.entity_id
_entity_poly.type
_entity_poly.pdbx_seq_one_letter_code
_entity_poly.pdbx_strand_id
1 'polypeptide(L)'
;MQSFDLNNIWEHILQEAKKNMQHLPDALYLRVTSSLIPMSLDSHSIHIGVMQTFVKNLIDQQPQISKALQDAITTVIGSHR
;
A
#
# COMPACT_ATOMS: atom_id res chain seq x y z
N MET A 1 9.89 -12.71 -15.24
CA MET A 1 10.25 -12.83 -13.81
C MET A 1 9.73 -11.64 -12.99
N GLN A 2 9.69 -10.39 -13.52
CA GLN A 2 9.23 -9.20 -12.79
C GLN A 2 7.82 -9.22 -12.16
N SER A 3 6.81 -9.88 -12.76
CA SER A 3 5.44 -9.85 -12.24
C SER A 3 5.25 -10.69 -10.97
N PHE A 4 6.03 -11.76 -10.81
CA PHE A 4 5.99 -12.61 -9.63
C PHE A 4 6.57 -11.88 -8.41
N ASP A 5 7.66 -11.13 -8.62
CA ASP A 5 8.27 -10.30 -7.57
C ASP A 5 7.34 -9.15 -7.14
N LEU A 6 6.66 -8.48 -8.09
CA LEU A 6 5.74 -7.39 -7.78
C LEU A 6 4.56 -7.86 -6.90
N ASN A 7 3.92 -8.98 -7.25
CA ASN A 7 2.78 -9.47 -6.49
C ASN A 7 3.18 -9.91 -5.08
N ASN A 8 4.32 -10.59 -4.92
CA ASN A 8 4.83 -11.00 -3.61
C ASN A 8 5.17 -9.78 -2.73
N ILE A 9 5.87 -8.79 -3.29
CA ILE A 9 6.20 -7.55 -2.59
C ILE A 9 4.93 -6.79 -2.22
N TRP A 10 3.94 -6.76 -3.12
CA TRP A 10 2.66 -6.12 -2.87
C TRP A 10 1.91 -6.79 -1.71
N GLU A 11 1.84 -8.12 -1.69
CA GLU A 11 1.23 -8.85 -0.57
C GLU A 11 1.91 -8.53 0.76
N HIS A 12 3.24 -8.46 0.79
CA HIS A 12 3.99 -8.05 1.99
C HIS A 12 3.67 -6.61 2.41
N ILE A 13 3.57 -5.67 1.45
CA ILE A 13 3.18 -4.28 1.72
C ILE A 13 1.78 -4.23 2.34
N LEU A 14 0.83 -5.02 1.82
CA LEU A 14 -0.53 -5.08 2.38
C LEU A 14 -0.53 -5.62 3.82
N GLN A 15 0.24 -6.67 4.11
CA GLN A 15 0.35 -7.19 5.48
C GLN A 15 0.97 -6.17 6.45
N GLU A 16 2.00 -5.46 6.01
CA GLU A 16 2.63 -4.43 6.84
C GLU A 16 1.71 -3.21 7.03
N ALA A 17 0.99 -2.80 5.98
CA ALA A 17 -0.03 -1.75 6.06
C ALA A 17 -1.15 -2.13 7.04
N LYS A 18 -1.56 -3.41 7.08
CA LYS A 18 -2.55 -3.89 8.05
C LYS A 18 -2.06 -3.71 9.49
N LYS A 19 -0.79 -3.99 9.78
CA LYS A 19 -0.20 -3.75 11.11
C LYS A 19 -0.17 -2.26 11.44
N ASN A 20 0.22 -1.43 10.49
CA ASN A 20 0.29 0.02 10.67
C ASN A 20 -1.09 0.65 10.87
N MET A 21 -2.13 0.07 10.28
CA MET A 21 -3.53 0.51 10.39
C MET A 21 -4.34 -0.23 11.47
N GLN A 22 -3.72 -1.00 12.36
CA GLN A 22 -4.45 -1.81 13.37
C GLN A 22 -5.37 -1.01 14.31
N HIS A 23 -5.15 0.30 14.42
CA HIS A 23 -5.94 1.23 15.22
C HIS A 23 -7.11 1.85 14.43
N LEU A 24 -7.22 1.56 13.15
CA LEU A 24 -8.29 2.00 12.26
C LEU A 24 -9.33 0.88 12.07
N PRO A 25 -10.57 1.19 11.67
CA PRO A 25 -11.57 0.17 11.39
C PRO A 25 -11.12 -0.78 10.26
N ASP A 26 -11.30 -2.09 10.43
CA ASP A 26 -10.95 -3.10 9.41
C ASP A 26 -11.60 -2.82 8.05
N ALA A 27 -12.86 -2.33 8.07
CA ALA A 27 -13.58 -1.96 6.87
C ALA A 27 -12.88 -0.84 6.08
N LEU A 28 -12.20 0.08 6.77
CA LEU A 28 -11.42 1.14 6.14
C LEU A 28 -10.17 0.58 5.45
N TYR A 29 -9.44 -0.29 6.14
CA TYR A 29 -8.29 -1.00 5.56
C TYR A 29 -8.69 -1.75 4.29
N LEU A 30 -9.77 -2.55 4.36
CA LEU A 30 -10.28 -3.30 3.21
C LEU A 30 -10.72 -2.38 2.07
N ARG A 31 -11.43 -1.29 2.39
CA ARG A 31 -11.91 -0.31 1.40
C ARG A 31 -10.76 0.34 0.63
N VAL A 32 -9.71 0.73 1.35
CA VAL A 32 -8.53 1.36 0.77
C VAL A 32 -7.77 0.33 -0.07
N THR A 33 -7.33 -0.77 0.53
CA THR A 33 -6.44 -1.75 -0.12
C THR A 33 -7.07 -2.47 -1.30
N SER A 34 -8.37 -2.78 -1.27
CA SER A 34 -9.07 -3.38 -2.41
C SER A 34 -9.18 -2.48 -3.63
N SER A 35 -8.94 -1.16 -3.46
CA SER A 35 -8.96 -0.18 -4.56
C SER A 35 -7.56 0.17 -5.06
N LEU A 36 -6.51 -0.42 -4.49
CA LEU A 36 -5.12 -0.21 -4.87
C LEU A 36 -4.65 -1.35 -5.78
N ILE A 37 -4.01 -1.01 -6.89
CA ILE A 37 -3.44 -1.96 -7.85
C ILE A 37 -1.94 -1.69 -7.96
N PRO A 38 -1.05 -2.67 -7.69
CA PRO A 38 0.37 -2.50 -7.96
C PRO A 38 0.59 -2.47 -9.48
N MET A 39 1.18 -1.39 -9.99
CA MET A 39 1.38 -1.17 -11.43
C MET A 39 2.79 -1.53 -11.86
N SER A 40 3.79 -1.03 -11.12
CA SER A 40 5.20 -1.34 -11.38
C SER A 40 6.02 -1.20 -10.10
N LEU A 41 7.17 -1.86 -10.10
CA LEU A 41 8.19 -1.72 -9.07
C LEU A 41 9.48 -1.24 -9.74
N ASP A 42 10.02 -0.16 -9.19
CA ASP A 42 11.35 0.34 -9.51
C ASP A 42 12.27 0.10 -8.31
N SER A 43 13.57 0.36 -8.45
CA SER A 43 14.57 0.01 -7.42
C SER A 43 14.29 0.54 -6.00
N HIS A 44 13.48 1.61 -5.87
CA HIS A 44 13.18 2.24 -4.58
C HIS A 44 11.72 2.69 -4.43
N SER A 45 10.87 2.36 -5.38
CA SER A 45 9.50 2.89 -5.42
C SER A 45 8.55 1.90 -6.05
N ILE A 46 7.31 1.92 -5.58
CA ILE A 46 6.19 1.18 -6.18
C ILE A 46 5.20 2.19 -6.74
N HIS A 47 4.81 2.00 -8.00
CA HIS A 47 3.70 2.74 -8.59
C HIS A 47 2.40 2.00 -8.32
N ILE A 48 1.44 2.69 -7.71
CA ILE A 48 0.16 2.12 -7.31
C ILE A 48 -0.95 2.90 -8.03
N GLY A 49 -1.77 2.19 -8.80
CA GLY A 49 -3.00 2.71 -9.36
C GLY A 49 -4.11 2.71 -8.32
N VAL A 50 -4.95 3.75 -8.30
CA VAL A 50 -6.13 3.82 -7.43
C VAL A 50 -7.38 3.77 -8.29
N MET A 51 -8.20 2.72 -8.15
CA MET A 51 -9.36 2.49 -9.02
C MET A 51 -10.48 3.52 -8.82
N GLN A 52 -10.58 4.11 -7.63
CA GLN A 52 -11.70 4.98 -7.26
C GLN A 52 -11.18 6.33 -6.76
N THR A 53 -11.62 7.42 -7.40
CA THR A 53 -11.27 8.80 -7.01
C THR A 53 -11.59 9.09 -5.54
N PHE A 54 -12.70 8.53 -5.04
CA PHE A 54 -13.04 8.64 -3.61
C PHE A 54 -11.95 8.07 -2.69
N VAL A 55 -11.38 6.90 -3.02
CA VAL A 55 -10.31 6.29 -2.21
C VAL A 55 -9.02 7.09 -2.33
N LYS A 56 -8.73 7.63 -3.52
CA LYS A 56 -7.59 8.56 -3.69
C LYS A 56 -7.74 9.75 -2.76
N ASN A 57 -8.91 10.40 -2.77
CA ASN A 57 -9.20 11.53 -1.89
C ASN A 57 -9.11 11.14 -0.40
N LEU A 58 -9.60 9.95 -0.05
CA LEU A 58 -9.52 9.44 1.32
C LEU A 58 -8.07 9.26 1.80
N ILE A 59 -7.19 8.71 0.95
CA ILE A 59 -5.76 8.58 1.25
C ILE A 59 -5.12 9.97 1.38
N ASP A 60 -5.41 10.87 0.44
CA ASP A 60 -4.84 12.22 0.40
C ASP A 60 -5.29 13.07 1.60
N GLN A 61 -6.53 12.90 2.07
CA GLN A 61 -7.13 13.70 3.14
C GLN A 61 -6.94 13.11 4.54
N GLN A 62 -6.53 11.85 4.67
CA GLN A 62 -6.36 11.18 5.96
C GLN A 62 -4.88 10.82 6.17
N PRO A 63 -4.09 11.68 6.85
CA PRO A 63 -2.66 11.47 7.07
C PRO A 63 -2.33 10.12 7.71
N GLN A 64 -3.20 9.62 8.59
CA GLN A 64 -3.03 8.29 9.21
C GLN A 64 -3.03 7.15 8.19
N ILE A 65 -3.79 7.26 7.09
CA ILE A 65 -3.86 6.24 6.04
C ILE A 65 -2.64 6.37 5.12
N SER A 66 -2.38 7.57 4.60
CA SER A 66 -1.25 7.79 3.69
C SER A 66 0.09 7.50 4.37
N LYS A 67 0.27 7.90 5.63
CA LYS A 67 1.46 7.58 6.40
C LYS A 67 1.59 6.08 6.66
N ALA A 68 0.53 5.40 7.09
CA ALA A 68 0.58 3.95 7.32
C ALA A 68 0.95 3.16 6.05
N LEU A 69 0.45 3.57 4.88
CA LEU A 69 0.83 3.00 3.59
C LEU A 69 2.29 3.31 3.24
N GLN A 70 2.74 4.56 3.41
CA GLN A 70 4.13 4.95 3.14
C GLN A 70 5.12 4.22 4.05
N ASP A 71 4.80 4.10 5.34
CA ASP A 71 5.61 3.37 6.32
C ASP A 71 5.70 1.89 5.93
N ALA A 72 4.59 1.27 5.51
CA ALA A 72 4.56 -0.12 5.05
C ALA A 72 5.41 -0.33 3.79
N ILE A 73 5.28 0.55 2.80
CA ILE A 73 6.09 0.53 1.56
C ILE A 73 7.57 0.67 1.91
N THR A 74 7.91 1.63 2.77
CA THR A 74 9.30 1.89 3.19
C THR A 74 9.90 0.71 3.94
N THR A 75 9.14 0.08 4.84
CA THR A 75 9.59 -1.13 5.55
C THR A 75 9.87 -2.27 4.59
N VAL A 76 8.98 -2.55 3.63
CA VAL A 76 9.17 -3.69 2.72
C VAL A 76 10.26 -3.40 1.69
N ILE A 77 10.18 -2.29 0.95
CA ILE A 77 11.16 -1.95 -0.09
C ILE A 77 12.52 -1.61 0.51
N GLY A 78 12.56 -0.90 1.65
CA GLY A 78 13.80 -0.56 2.35
C GLY A 78 14.50 -1.77 2.97
N SER A 79 13.77 -2.82 3.33
CA SER A 79 14.34 -4.09 3.81
C SER A 79 14.86 -5.00 2.70
N HIS A 80 14.53 -4.73 1.42
CA HIS A 80 15.09 -5.42 0.25
C HIS A 80 16.49 -4.91 -0.15
N ARG A 81 17.19 -4.20 0.75
CA ARG A 81 18.56 -3.69 0.57
C ARG A 81 19.64 -4.70 0.94
#